data_AF-A0A800ETW9-F1
#
_entry.id   AF-A0A800ETW9-F1
#
_cell.length_a   1.000
_cell.length_b   1.000
_cell.length_c   1.000
_cell.angle_alpha   90.00
_cell.angle_beta   90.00
_cell.angle_gamma   90.00
#
_symmetry.space_group_name_H-M   'P 1'
#
loop_
_entity.id
_entity.type
_entity.pdbx_description
1 polymer ?
#
loop_
_entity_poly.entity_id
_entity_poly.type
_entity_poly.pdbx_seq_one_letter_code
_entity_poly.pdbx_strand_id
1 'polypeptide(L)'
;MKVEPAPDAEALAFLLSHSFPGHRKVVRSMTVSDRKQVRLAMWADSVNERMNLVDRIWRRITDPVTPNKHLARPKLIQVVRYGNEWAYPLYLDGTVTRVLPHGGVPLPVAGKQFQRQSLQLDLATASKTRRVNFVALLLKLSRQG
;
A
#
# COMPACT_ATOMS: atom_id res chain seq x y z
N MET A 1 -14.19 22.61 -4.23
CA MET A 1 -13.50 22.32 -2.94
C MET A 1 -12.08 21.85 -3.25
N LYS A 2 -11.04 22.48 -2.67
CA LYS A 2 -9.65 22.06 -2.89
C LYS A 2 -9.31 20.97 -1.87
N VAL A 3 -9.24 19.72 -2.30
CA VAL A 3 -8.87 18.59 -1.43
C VAL A 3 -7.36 18.60 -1.23
N GLU A 4 -6.92 18.61 0.02
CA GLU A 4 -5.51 18.46 0.38
C GLU A 4 -5.08 16.99 0.30
N PRO A 5 -3.85 16.68 -0.16
CA PRO A 5 -3.39 15.31 -0.26
C PRO A 5 -3.31 14.64 1.12
N ALA A 6 -3.56 13.34 1.19
CA ALA A 6 -3.18 12.54 2.36
C ALA A 6 -1.65 12.55 2.52
N PRO A 7 -1.09 12.55 3.75
CA PRO A 7 0.34 12.35 3.96
C PRO A 7 0.80 11.05 3.29
N ASP A 8 2.02 11.05 2.72
CA ASP A 8 2.52 9.93 1.90
C ASP A 8 2.42 8.58 2.62
N ALA A 9 2.87 8.54 3.88
CA ALA A 9 2.86 7.35 4.72
C ALA A 9 1.44 6.80 4.92
N GLU A 10 0.51 7.69 5.28
CA GLU A 10 -0.90 7.34 5.53
C GLU A 10 -1.59 6.88 4.26
N ALA A 11 -1.31 7.57 3.14
CA ALA A 11 -1.88 7.23 1.86
C ALA A 11 -1.42 5.83 1.42
N LEU A 12 -0.14 5.52 1.62
CA LEU A 12 0.41 4.22 1.25
C LEU A 12 -0.14 3.11 2.15
N ALA A 13 -0.14 3.33 3.47
CA ALA A 13 -0.68 2.36 4.42
C ALA A 13 -2.17 2.07 4.17
N PHE A 14 -2.96 3.12 3.90
CA PHE A 14 -4.37 2.97 3.55
C PHE A 14 -4.56 2.21 2.24
N LEU A 15 -3.80 2.55 1.19
CA LEU A 15 -3.93 1.83 -0.07
C LEU A 15 -3.57 0.35 0.12
N LEU A 16 -2.45 0.08 0.78
CA LEU A 16 -1.92 -1.28 0.99
C LEU A 16 -2.66 -2.09 2.08
N SER A 17 -3.60 -1.49 2.81
CA SER A 17 -4.49 -2.25 3.70
C SER A 17 -5.59 -2.99 2.93
N HIS A 18 -5.78 -2.71 1.63
CA HIS A 18 -6.78 -3.36 0.80
C HIS A 18 -6.19 -4.54 0.01
N SER A 19 -7.06 -5.44 -0.42
CA SER A 19 -6.74 -6.49 -1.39
C SER A 19 -7.22 -6.07 -2.77
N PHE A 20 -6.38 -6.23 -3.78
CA PHE A 20 -6.68 -5.79 -5.14
C PHE A 20 -6.82 -6.97 -6.10
N PRO A 21 -7.85 -7.01 -6.94
CA PRO A 21 -7.98 -8.03 -7.97
C PRO A 21 -6.79 -8.05 -8.93
N GLY A 22 -6.40 -9.27 -9.33
CA GLY A 22 -5.30 -9.50 -10.24
C GLY A 22 -3.93 -9.48 -9.57
N HIS A 23 -2.95 -10.03 -10.28
CA HIS A 23 -1.57 -10.09 -9.83
C HIS A 23 -0.81 -8.89 -10.37
N ARG A 24 -0.33 -8.04 -9.46
CA ARG A 24 0.26 -6.73 -9.78
C ARG A 24 1.43 -6.43 -8.86
N LYS A 25 2.40 -5.65 -9.34
CA LYS A 25 3.51 -5.12 -8.52
C LYS A 25 3.53 -3.61 -8.59
N VAL A 26 3.93 -2.94 -7.51
CA VAL A 26 4.13 -1.49 -7.50
C VAL A 26 5.34 -1.14 -8.34
N VAL A 27 5.21 -0.16 -9.23
CA VAL A 27 6.30 0.28 -10.13
C VAL A 27 6.65 1.75 -9.98
N ARG A 28 5.84 2.52 -9.26
CA ARG A 28 6.09 3.94 -9.00
C ARG A 28 5.44 4.43 -7.70
N SER A 29 5.95 5.54 -7.18
CA SER A 29 5.34 6.28 -6.07
C SER A 29 4.02 6.93 -6.49
N MET A 30 3.14 7.17 -5.53
CA MET A 30 1.91 7.95 -5.73
C MET A 30 2.23 9.42 -6.00
N THR A 31 1.53 10.02 -6.96
CA THR A 31 1.58 11.47 -7.19
C THR A 31 0.76 12.23 -6.15
N VAL A 32 0.90 13.56 -6.11
CA VAL A 32 0.03 14.44 -5.30
C VAL A 32 -1.45 14.24 -5.66
N SER A 33 -1.76 14.03 -6.94
CA SER A 33 -3.14 13.78 -7.39
C SER A 33 -3.67 12.45 -6.86
N ASP A 34 -2.85 11.40 -6.88
CA ASP A 34 -3.22 10.10 -6.32
C ASP A 34 -3.51 10.22 -4.82
N ARG A 35 -2.68 10.94 -4.06
CA ARG A 35 -2.89 11.16 -2.62
C ARG A 35 -4.14 11.98 -2.29
N LYS A 36 -4.58 12.86 -3.17
CA LYS A 36 -5.89 13.53 -3.02
C LYS A 36 -7.04 12.55 -3.24
N GLN A 37 -6.90 11.63 -4.18
CA GLN A 37 -7.90 10.56 -4.38
C GLN A 37 -7.90 9.56 -3.24
N VAL A 38 -6.74 9.26 -2.64
CA VAL A 38 -6.67 8.47 -1.40
C VAL A 38 -7.42 9.19 -0.27
N ARG A 39 -7.23 10.52 -0.12
CA ARG A 39 -7.96 11.30 0.88
C ARG A 39 -9.48 11.20 0.70
N LEU A 40 -9.96 11.31 -0.54
CA LEU A 40 -11.37 11.11 -0.86
C LEU A 40 -11.82 9.69 -0.51
N ALA A 41 -11.03 8.67 -0.84
CA ALA A 41 -11.36 7.28 -0.53
C ALA A 41 -11.45 7.02 0.98
N MET A 42 -10.58 7.64 1.79
CA MET A 42 -10.62 7.55 3.26
C MET A 42 -11.95 8.08 3.81
N TRP A 43 -12.47 9.15 3.22
CA TRP A 43 -13.72 9.83 3.61
C TRP A 43 -14.97 9.32 2.89
N ALA A 44 -14.84 8.41 1.94
CA ALA A 44 -15.97 7.91 1.17
C ALA A 44 -17.03 7.27 2.08
N ASP A 45 -18.28 7.68 1.88
CA ASP A 45 -19.43 7.23 2.69
C ASP A 45 -19.90 5.82 2.31
N SER A 46 -19.41 5.28 1.20
CA SER A 46 -19.70 3.90 0.78
C SER A 46 -18.45 3.10 0.47
N VAL A 47 -18.53 1.78 0.72
CA VAL A 47 -17.47 0.83 0.34
C VAL A 47 -17.26 0.83 -1.17
N ASN A 48 -18.33 0.92 -1.97
CA ASN A 48 -18.22 0.90 -3.43
C ASN A 48 -17.46 2.12 -3.96
N GLU A 49 -17.77 3.32 -3.47
CA GLU A 49 -17.04 4.54 -3.84
C GLU A 49 -15.57 4.46 -3.45
N ARG A 50 -15.29 4.02 -2.21
CA ARG A 50 -13.93 3.78 -1.71
C ARG A 50 -13.16 2.84 -2.63
N MET A 51 -13.73 1.67 -2.93
CA MET A 51 -13.12 0.65 -3.77
C MET A 51 -12.87 1.14 -5.20
N ASN A 52 -13.80 1.92 -5.78
CA ASN A 52 -13.61 2.53 -7.10
C ASN A 52 -12.48 3.57 -7.13
N LEU A 53 -12.27 4.31 -6.05
CA LEU A 53 -11.15 5.25 -5.94
C LEU A 53 -9.82 4.49 -5.77
N VAL A 54 -9.75 3.52 -4.85
CA VAL A 54 -8.50 2.78 -4.61
C VAL A 54 -8.10 1.90 -5.80
N ASP A 55 -9.04 1.27 -6.52
CA ASP A 55 -8.72 0.47 -7.72
C ASP A 55 -8.08 1.34 -8.81
N ARG A 56 -8.60 2.56 -9.03
CA ARG A 56 -8.02 3.51 -10.01
C ARG A 56 -6.60 3.93 -9.63
N ILE A 57 -6.34 4.17 -8.35
CA ILE A 57 -4.98 4.49 -7.88
C ILE A 57 -4.07 3.27 -8.05
N TRP A 58 -4.53 2.10 -7.61
CA TRP A 58 -3.80 0.84 -7.72
C TRP A 58 -3.37 0.55 -9.16
N ARG A 59 -4.31 0.60 -10.11
CA ARG A 59 -4.03 0.39 -11.53
C ARG A 59 -3.00 1.36 -12.10
N ARG A 60 -2.96 2.61 -11.60
CA ARG A 60 -2.01 3.62 -12.04
C ARG A 60 -0.60 3.36 -11.52
N ILE A 61 -0.44 2.93 -10.27
CA ILE A 61 0.89 2.79 -9.66
C ILE A 61 1.49 1.39 -9.80
N THR A 62 0.75 0.46 -10.38
CA THR A 62 1.16 -0.94 -10.51
C THR A 62 1.11 -1.43 -11.94
N ASP A 63 1.95 -2.42 -12.24
CA ASP A 63 1.90 -3.19 -13.49
C ASP A 63 1.42 -4.61 -13.23
N PRO A 64 0.70 -5.23 -14.19
CA PRO A 64 0.38 -6.66 -14.13
C PRO A 64 1.64 -7.52 -14.01
N VAL A 65 1.51 -8.62 -13.28
CA VAL A 65 2.51 -9.66 -13.17
C VAL A 65 1.87 -10.95 -13.65
N THR A 66 2.45 -11.60 -14.65
CA THR A 66 2.01 -12.93 -15.06
C THR A 66 2.53 -13.95 -14.04
N PRO A 67 1.67 -14.60 -13.24
CA PRO A 67 2.13 -15.67 -12.38
C PRO A 67 2.56 -16.85 -13.25
N ASN A 68 3.81 -17.32 -13.08
CA ASN A 68 4.31 -18.47 -13.84
C ASN A 68 3.52 -19.77 -13.58
N LYS A 69 2.75 -19.85 -12.47
CA LYS A 69 1.91 -20.99 -12.07
C LYS A 69 0.77 -20.53 -11.18
N HIS A 70 -0.34 -21.28 -11.14
CA HIS A 70 -1.35 -21.12 -10.09
C HIS A 70 -0.69 -21.26 -8.71
N LEU A 71 -0.96 -20.30 -7.82
CA LEU A 71 -0.32 -20.20 -6.51
C LEU A 71 -1.23 -20.81 -5.44
N ALA A 72 -0.85 -21.99 -4.93
CA ALA A 72 -1.58 -22.65 -3.83
C ALA A 72 -1.35 -21.97 -2.47
N ARG A 73 -0.36 -21.08 -2.36
CA ARG A 73 -0.02 -20.31 -1.15
C ARG A 73 0.39 -18.89 -1.53
N PRO A 74 0.23 -17.91 -0.63
CA PRO A 74 0.72 -16.55 -0.85
C PRO A 74 2.20 -16.55 -1.26
N LYS A 75 2.52 -15.88 -2.38
CA LYS A 75 3.88 -15.75 -2.88
C LYS A 75 4.34 -14.30 -2.77
N LEU A 76 5.41 -14.06 -2.01
CA LEU A 76 6.04 -12.75 -1.95
C LEU A 76 6.56 -12.38 -3.35
N ILE A 77 6.18 -11.20 -3.83
CA ILE A 77 6.66 -10.66 -5.11
C ILE A 77 7.47 -9.39 -4.97
N GLN A 78 7.23 -8.63 -3.91
CA GLN A 78 7.83 -7.33 -3.72
C GLN A 78 7.77 -6.92 -2.26
N VAL A 79 8.73 -6.11 -1.83
CA VAL A 79 8.66 -5.42 -0.55
C VAL A 79 8.68 -3.94 -0.83
N VAL A 80 7.57 -3.25 -0.56
CA VAL A 80 7.51 -1.80 -0.69
C VAL A 80 8.05 -1.19 0.60
N ARG A 81 9.14 -0.44 0.51
CA ARG A 81 9.75 0.23 1.66
C ARG A 81 9.33 1.70 1.66
N TYR A 82 8.90 2.18 2.82
CA TYR A 82 8.55 3.59 3.02
C TYR A 82 9.31 4.16 4.21
N GLY A 83 10.12 5.18 3.93
CA GLY A 83 11.07 5.72 4.90
C GLY A 83 12.02 4.64 5.43
N ASN A 84 12.54 4.89 6.63
CA ASN A 84 13.49 3.99 7.29
C ASN A 84 12.85 3.02 8.28
N GLU A 85 11.53 3.15 8.51
CA GLU A 85 10.84 2.46 9.61
C GLU A 85 9.93 1.33 9.13
N TRP A 86 9.35 1.41 7.93
CA TRP A 86 8.27 0.49 7.51
C TRP A 86 8.56 -0.24 6.20
N ALA A 87 8.20 -1.52 6.20
CA ALA A 87 8.18 -2.37 5.03
C ALA A 87 6.79 -2.98 4.84
N TYR A 88 6.35 -3.07 3.59
CA TYR A 88 5.08 -3.67 3.19
C TYR A 88 5.34 -4.83 2.24
N PRO A 89 5.44 -6.05 2.79
CA PRO A 89 5.60 -7.26 1.99
C PRO A 89 4.34 -7.53 1.15
N LEU A 90 4.46 -7.43 -0.16
CA LEU A 90 3.39 -7.61 -1.13
C LEU A 90 3.40 -9.04 -1.68
N TYR A 91 2.25 -9.69 -1.57
CA TYR A 91 2.06 -11.07 -1.99
C TYR A 91 1.02 -11.18 -3.10
N LEU A 92 1.22 -12.16 -3.98
CA LEU A 92 0.18 -12.72 -4.81
C LEU A 92 -0.49 -13.84 -4.01
N ASP A 93 -1.79 -13.71 -3.77
CA ASP A 93 -2.58 -14.64 -2.94
C ASP A 93 -3.89 -14.98 -3.65
N GLY A 94 -4.04 -16.24 -4.05
CA GLY A 94 -5.15 -16.67 -4.92
C GLY A 94 -5.22 -15.82 -6.18
N THR A 95 -6.31 -15.05 -6.35
CA THR A 95 -6.57 -14.17 -7.49
C THR A 95 -6.26 -12.70 -7.23
N VAL A 96 -5.71 -12.36 -6.06
CA VAL A 96 -5.49 -10.98 -5.64
C VAL A 96 -4.02 -10.67 -5.35
N THR A 97 -3.72 -9.39 -5.28
CA THR A 97 -2.51 -8.85 -4.69
C THR A 97 -2.86 -8.22 -3.33
N ARG A 98 -2.09 -8.53 -2.28
CA ARG A 98 -2.31 -7.99 -0.92
C ARG A 98 -1.03 -7.93 -0.10
N VAL A 99 -1.02 -7.13 0.96
CA VAL A 99 0.08 -7.10 1.93
C VAL A 99 -0.18 -8.07 3.08
N LEU A 100 0.83 -8.86 3.46
CA LEU A 100 0.79 -9.78 4.59
C LEU A 100 2.05 -9.65 5.47
N PRO A 101 1.94 -9.49 6.79
CA PRO A 101 0.71 -9.20 7.53
C PRO A 101 0.12 -7.84 7.16
N HIS A 102 -1.19 -7.68 7.34
CA HIS A 102 -1.86 -6.40 7.10
C HIS A 102 -1.23 -5.28 7.93
N GLY A 103 -1.09 -4.11 7.31
CA GLY A 103 -0.46 -2.94 7.91
C GLY A 103 1.07 -2.89 7.81
N GLY A 104 1.70 -3.92 7.23
CA GLY A 104 3.15 -3.96 7.05
C GLY A 104 3.89 -4.38 8.32
N VAL A 105 5.22 -4.32 8.25
CA VAL A 105 6.14 -4.73 9.32
C VAL A 105 7.19 -3.65 9.58
N PRO A 106 7.61 -3.43 10.84
CA PRO A 106 8.69 -2.52 11.14
C PRO A 106 10.04 -3.08 10.67
N LEU A 107 10.93 -2.20 10.22
CA LEU A 107 12.34 -2.53 10.01
C LEU A 107 13.07 -2.60 11.36
N PRO A 108 14.05 -3.53 11.58
CA PRO A 108 14.65 -4.50 10.67
C PRO A 108 14.02 -5.91 10.74
N VAL A 109 12.81 -6.05 11.30
CA VAL A 109 12.13 -7.36 11.49
C VAL A 109 11.98 -8.15 10.17
N ALA A 110 12.15 -7.46 9.04
CA ALA A 110 12.27 -8.03 7.72
C ALA A 110 13.53 -8.93 7.57
N GLY A 111 13.36 -10.25 7.71
CA GLY A 111 14.38 -11.26 7.40
C GLY A 111 14.93 -11.23 5.96
N LYS A 112 16.01 -11.99 5.71
CA LYS A 112 16.80 -12.00 4.45
C LYS A 112 15.98 -12.14 3.15
N GLN A 113 14.80 -12.75 3.20
CA GLN A 113 13.89 -12.92 2.06
C GLN A 113 13.41 -11.57 1.48
N PHE A 114 13.25 -10.55 2.32
CA PHE A 114 12.71 -9.25 1.93
C PHE A 114 13.73 -8.34 1.21
N GLN A 115 15.02 -8.66 1.29
CA GLN A 115 16.10 -7.81 0.74
C GLN A 115 16.24 -7.93 -0.79
N ARG A 116 15.95 -9.09 -1.38
CA ARG A 116 16.15 -9.33 -2.82
C ARG A 116 15.08 -8.71 -3.73
N GLN A 117 13.93 -8.33 -3.18
CA GLN A 117 12.76 -7.87 -3.93
C GLN A 117 12.25 -6.50 -3.44
N SER A 118 13.13 -5.71 -2.82
CA SER A 118 12.74 -4.42 -2.26
C SER A 118 12.62 -3.35 -3.34
N LEU A 119 11.48 -2.67 -3.38
CA LEU A 119 11.32 -1.39 -4.04
C LEU A 119 11.30 -0.30 -2.98
N GLN A 120 12.28 0.59 -3.02
CA GLN A 120 12.25 1.83 -2.26
C GLN A 120 11.43 2.85 -3.04
N LEU A 121 10.39 3.38 -2.41
CA LEU A 121 9.65 4.50 -2.98
C LEU A 121 10.31 5.79 -2.47
N ASP A 122 11.09 6.43 -3.34
CA ASP A 122 11.65 7.76 -3.05
C ASP A 122 10.56 8.81 -3.13
N LEU A 123 10.46 9.63 -2.08
CA LEU A 123 9.60 10.79 -2.06
C LEU A 123 10.37 11.95 -1.43
N ALA A 124 10.43 13.07 -2.16
CA ALA A 124 11.01 14.32 -1.73
C ALA A 124 10.54 14.67 -0.31
N THR A 125 11.52 14.86 0.58
CA THR A 125 11.44 15.39 1.95
C THR A 125 10.02 15.68 2.44
N ALA A 126 9.47 14.77 3.23
CA ALA A 126 8.44 15.12 4.19
C ALA A 126 9.04 16.15 5.15
N SER A 127 8.74 17.44 4.94
CA SER A 127 9.04 18.49 5.90
C SER A 127 8.45 18.09 7.24
N LYS A 128 9.20 18.33 8.30
CA LYS A 128 8.83 18.20 9.72
C LYS A 128 7.31 18.28 9.98
N THR A 129 6.87 17.42 10.90
CA THR A 129 5.66 17.58 11.75
C THR A 129 4.42 16.79 11.33
N ARG A 130 4.29 15.57 11.83
CA ARG A 130 3.48 15.19 13.01
C ARG A 130 3.76 13.70 13.25
N ARG A 131 4.08 13.31 14.49
CA ARG A 131 4.00 11.91 14.92
C ARG A 131 2.53 11.52 14.87
N VAL A 132 2.04 11.18 13.70
CA VAL A 132 0.80 10.44 13.57
C VAL A 132 1.11 9.09 14.15
N ASN A 133 0.34 8.67 15.14
CA ASN A 133 0.53 7.39 15.80
C ASN A 133 0.16 6.30 14.79
N PHE A 134 1.12 5.96 13.92
CA PHE A 134 0.95 5.15 12.72
C PHE A 134 0.38 3.77 13.08
N VAL A 135 0.77 3.26 14.24
CA VAL A 135 0.23 2.05 14.86
C VAL A 135 -1.28 2.16 15.11
N ALA A 136 -1.79 3.31 15.58
CA ALA A 136 -3.22 3.51 15.79
C ALA A 136 -4.01 3.58 14.47
N LEU A 137 -3.40 4.15 13.42
CA LEU A 137 -4.01 4.18 12.09
C LEU A 137 -4.07 2.76 11.49
N LEU A 138 -2.98 1.98 11.60
CA LEU A 138 -2.94 0.59 11.16
C LEU A 138 -3.93 -0.30 11.92
N LEU A 139 -4.03 -0.15 13.25
CA LEU A 139 -5.01 -0.86 14.08
C LEU A 139 -6.45 -0.51 13.73
N LYS A 140 -6.72 0.74 13.34
CA LYS A 140 -8.06 1.17 12.92
C LYS A 140 -8.45 0.60 11.55
N LEU A 141 -7.50 0.52 10.62
CA LEU A 141 -7.73 -0.01 9.27
C LEU A 141 -7.86 -1.54 9.25
N SER A 142 -7.18 -2.25 10.16
CA SER A 142 -7.32 -3.71 10.32
C SER A 142 -8.69 -4.16 10.86
N ARG A 143 -9.52 -3.24 11.37
CA ARG A 143 -10.85 -3.54 11.92
C ARG A 143 -12.00 -3.24 10.94
N GLN A 144 -11.69 -2.76 9.74
CA GLN A 144 -12.68 -2.37 8.73
C GLN A 144 -12.67 -3.26 7.48
N GLY A 145 -11.92 -4.36 7.49
CA GLY A 145 -11.84 -5.36 6.43
C GLY A 145 -12.65 -6.60 6.75
#